data_AF-A0A2G6B5U1-F1
#
_entry.id   AF-A0A2G6B5U1-F1
#
_cell.length_a   1.000
_cell.length_b   1.000
_cell.length_c   1.000
_cell.angle_alpha   90.00
_cell.angle_beta   90.00
_cell.angle_gamma   90.00
#
_symmetry.space_group_name_H-M   'P 1'
#
loop_
_entity.id
_entity.type
_entity.pdbx_description
1 polymer ?
#
loop_
_entity_poly.entity_id
_entity_poly.type
_entity_poly.pdbx_seq_one_letter_code
_entity_poly.pdbx_strand_id
1 'polypeptide(L)' 'METNKKVSESKRDKMIEELVLNGVFKIDGKQLYELPLQSLMQEYEAFGQNDIQM' A
#
# COMPACT_ATOMS: atom_id res chain seq x y z
N MET A 1 24.67 17.07 4.60
CA MET A 1 23.42 17.31 3.86
C MET A 1 22.79 15.96 3.53
N GLU A 2 21.48 15.87 3.73
CA GLU A 2 20.55 14.96 3.06
C GLU A 2 20.52 13.47 3.43
N THR A 3 19.89 13.15 4.57
CA THR A 3 19.29 11.81 4.82
C THR A 3 17.82 11.97 5.22
N ASN A 4 16.97 12.39 4.28
CA ASN A 4 15.52 12.47 4.52
C ASN A 4 14.68 12.11 3.30
N LYS A 5 15.14 11.16 2.48
CA LYS A 5 14.34 10.64 1.34
C LYS A 5 13.97 9.15 1.43
N LYS A 6 14.61 8.35 2.31
CA LYS A 6 14.39 6.89 2.36
C LYS A 6 13.16 6.41 3.16
N VAL A 7 12.63 7.21 4.08
CA VAL A 7 11.55 6.75 4.98
C VAL A 7 10.21 6.61 4.25
N SER A 8 9.97 7.44 3.23
CA SER A 8 8.71 7.46 2.47
C SER A 8 8.57 6.27 1.53
N GLU A 9 9.70 5.78 0.97
CA GLU A 9 9.71 4.57 0.14
C GLU A 9 9.38 3.33 0.96
N SER A 10 9.88 3.22 2.20
CA SER A 10 9.56 2.06 3.04
C SER A 10 8.07 1.92 3.40
N LYS A 11 7.30 3.01 3.38
CA LYS A 11 5.87 2.95 3.71
C LYS A 11 5.04 2.45 2.54
N ARG A 12 5.33 2.89 1.31
CA ARG A 12 4.69 2.35 0.10
C ARG A 12 5.00 0.86 -0.07
N ASP A 13 6.26 0.47 0.05
CA ASP A 13 6.66 -0.93 -0.12
C ASP A 13 5.94 -1.84 0.88
N LYS A 14 5.88 -1.46 2.16
CA LYS A 14 5.11 -2.19 3.17
C LYS A 14 3.63 -2.34 2.81
N MET A 15 2.99 -1.27 2.32
CA MET A 15 1.58 -1.32 1.92
C MET A 15 1.35 -2.23 0.71
N ILE A 16 2.27 -2.20 -0.26
CA ILE A 16 2.24 -3.09 -1.42
C ILE A 16 2.41 -4.54 -0.96
N GLU A 17 3.38 -4.83 -0.07
CA GLU A 17 3.59 -6.16 0.50
C GLU A 17 2.32 -6.65 1.21
N GLU A 18 1.69 -5.84 2.05
CA GLU A 18 0.46 -6.20 2.75
C GLU A 18 -0.70 -6.46 1.77
N LEU A 19 -0.87 -5.60 0.75
CA LEU A 19 -1.89 -5.80 -0.28
C LEU A 19 -1.64 -7.11 -1.05
N VAL A 20 -0.39 -7.39 -1.41
CA VAL A 20 0.03 -8.64 -2.07
C VAL A 20 -0.24 -9.86 -1.18
N LEU A 21 0.08 -9.77 0.11
CA LEU A 21 -0.20 -10.82 1.11
C LEU A 21 -1.70 -11.08 1.26
N ASN A 22 -2.52 -10.04 1.16
CA ASN A 22 -3.99 -10.12 1.15
C ASN A 22 -4.55 -10.60 -0.20
N GLY A 23 -3.72 -10.90 -1.19
CA GLY A 23 -4.12 -11.39 -2.51
C GLY A 23 -4.47 -10.30 -3.52
N VAL A 24 -4.19 -9.04 -3.20
CA VAL A 24 -4.33 -7.90 -4.11
C VAL A 24 -3.00 -7.68 -4.81
N PHE A 25 -2.95 -7.94 -6.11
CA PHE A 25 -1.75 -7.69 -6.93
C PHE A 25 -1.94 -6.51 -7.88
N LYS A 26 -3.20 -6.11 -8.10
CA LYS A 26 -3.61 -5.05 -9.01
C LYS A 26 -4.88 -4.38 -8.53
N ILE A 27 -4.94 -3.06 -8.66
CA ILE A 27 -6.13 -2.25 -8.41
C ILE A 27 -6.52 -1.65 -9.75
N ASP A 28 -7.79 -1.78 -10.13
CA ASP A 28 -8.31 -1.23 -11.40
C ASP A 28 -7.52 -1.70 -12.64
N GLY A 29 -7.02 -2.95 -12.61
CA GLY A 29 -6.21 -3.51 -13.69
C GLY A 29 -4.76 -3.02 -13.76
N LYS A 30 -4.34 -2.11 -12.87
CA LYS A 30 -2.96 -1.61 -12.77
C LYS A 30 -2.20 -2.28 -11.63
N GLN A 31 -0.92 -2.57 -11.82
CA GLN A 31 -0.08 -3.16 -10.77
C GLN A 31 0.10 -2.19 -9.60
N LEU A 32 0.19 -2.72 -8.38
CA LEU A 32 0.42 -1.92 -7.17
C LEU A 32 1.67 -1.02 -7.25
N TYR A 33 2.74 -1.51 -7.87
CA TYR A 33 3.98 -0.75 -8.07
C TYR A 33 3.84 0.40 -9.08
N GLU A 34 2.85 0.34 -9.97
CA GLU A 34 2.55 1.38 -10.96
C GLU A 34 1.53 2.39 -10.44
N LEU A 35 0.95 2.13 -9.26
CA LEU A 35 -0.08 2.97 -8.67
C LEU A 35 0.52 4.01 -7.71
N PRO A 36 -0.10 5.20 -7.64
CA PRO A 36 0.30 6.20 -6.67
C PRO A 36 -0.03 5.72 -5.25
N LEU A 37 0.73 6.21 -4.27
CA LEU A 37 0.53 5.89 -2.85
C LEU A 37 -0.93 6.11 -2.40
N GLN A 38 -1.61 7.13 -2.94
CA GLN A 38 -3.01 7.40 -2.62
C GLN A 38 -3.94 6.23 -2.99
N SER A 39 -3.75 5.59 -4.15
CA SER A 39 -4.53 4.42 -4.55
C SER A 39 -4.22 3.23 -3.66
N LEU A 40 -2.95 3.03 -3.33
CA LEU A 40 -2.52 1.99 -2.38
C LEU A 40 -3.13 2.24 -0.99
N MET A 41 -3.20 3.49 -0.54
CA MET A 41 -3.80 3.87 0.75
C MET A 41 -5.29 3.63 0.77
N GLN A 42 -6.03 4.00 -0.28
CA GLN A 42 -7.46 3.74 -0.33
C GLN A 42 -7.77 2.24 -0.27
N GLU A 43 -7.03 1.43 -1.02
CA GLU A 43 -7.22 -0.01 -1.01
C GLU A 43 -6.79 -0.57 0.35
N TYR A 44 -5.61 -0.21 0.83
CA TYR A 44 -5.13 -0.63 2.15
C TYR A 44 -6.08 -0.24 3.30
N GLU A 45 -6.71 0.94 3.24
CA GLU A 45 -7.75 1.33 4.19
C GLU A 45 -9.05 0.53 4.02
N ALA A 46 -9.45 0.23 2.78
CA ALA A 46 -10.59 -0.64 2.50
C ALA A 46 -10.37 -2.07 3.04
N PHE A 47 -9.14 -2.60 2.94
CA PHE A 47 -8.73 -3.87 3.54
C PHE A 47 -8.59 -3.75 5.07
N GLY A 48 -7.97 -2.69 5.57
CA GLY A 48 -7.73 -2.46 7.00
C GLY A 48 -8.99 -2.20 7.82
N GLN A 49 -10.09 -1.75 7.20
CA GLN A 49 -11.40 -1.67 7.86
C GLN A 49 -12.00 -3.05 8.19
N ASN A 50 -11.40 -4.16 7.74
CA ASN A 50 -11.86 -5.50 8.10
C ASN A 50 -11.36 -5.99 9.47
N ASP A 51 -10.37 -5.31 10.09
CA ASP A 51 -9.76 -5.73 11.37
C ASP A 51 -10.17 -4.88 12.58
N ILE A 52 -11.27 -4.12 12.49
CA ILE A 52 -11.96 -3.53 13.65
C ILE A 52 -13.32 -4.21 13.81
N GLN A 53 -13.29 -5.52 14.03
CA GLN A 53 -14.40 -6.29 14.57
C GLN A 53 -13.86 -7.29 15.61
N MET A 54 -13.29 -6.79 16.72
CA MET A 54 -13.52 -7.32 18.08
C MET A 54 -12.88 -6.45 19.16
#